data_AF-A0A855X6S3-F1
#
_entry.id   AF-A0A855X6S3-F1
#
_cell.length_a   1.000
_cell.length_b   1.000
_cell.length_c   1.000
_cell.angle_alpha   90.00
_cell.angle_beta   90.00
_cell.angle_gamma   90.00
#
_symmetry.space_group_name_H-M   'P 1'
#
loop_
_entity.id
_entity.type
_entity.pdbx_description
1 polymer ?
#
loop_
_entity_poly.entity_id
_entity_poly.type
_entity_poly.pdbx_seq_one_letter_code
_entity_poly.pdbx_strand_id
1 'polypeptide(L)'
;MDLYISQLFSSMSTWMLSALVAGGLFFVMVGVRELNVNHSDGLLYVTIGAFFFGSHFYLLNGMLDQNQITAGSSENLVFVWNWLTSVFAPALIALFLLLGAYHFVITRVKVGLTRIFFGLSLPAFLYWLGATWSIDIKGILTLLWTLIWFDVELEAETA
;
A
#
# COMPACT_ATOMS: atom_id res chain seq x y z
N MET A 1 23.16 -8.26 -22.03
CA MET A 1 21.85 -7.67 -21.72
C MET A 1 21.00 -8.63 -20.88
N ASP A 2 21.47 -9.86 -20.65
CA ASP A 2 20.59 -10.97 -20.22
C ASP A 2 20.77 -11.41 -18.76
N LEU A 3 21.72 -10.80 -18.04
CA LEU A 3 22.04 -11.06 -16.62
C LEU A 3 21.92 -9.80 -15.75
N TYR A 4 21.52 -8.67 -16.35
CA TYR A 4 21.46 -7.35 -15.70
C TYR A 4 20.03 -6.96 -15.28
N ILE A 5 19.03 -7.66 -15.81
CA ILE A 5 17.61 -7.70 -15.42
C ILE A 5 17.37 -8.79 -14.36
N SER A 6 18.20 -9.84 -14.37
CA SER A 6 18.00 -11.09 -13.61
C SER A 6 18.13 -10.94 -12.10
N GLN A 7 18.60 -9.78 -11.65
CA GLN A 7 18.50 -9.36 -10.28
C GLN A 7 18.22 -7.86 -10.31
N LEU A 8 17.03 -7.40 -10.70
CA LEU A 8 16.46 -6.16 -10.13
C LEU A 8 16.03 -6.42 -8.66
N PHE A 9 17.02 -6.97 -7.97
CA PHE A 9 17.42 -7.24 -6.59
C PHE A 9 16.39 -7.77 -5.59
N SER A 10 16.47 -9.08 -5.35
CA SER A 10 15.61 -10.06 -4.66
C SER A 10 15.07 -9.77 -3.25
N SER A 11 15.26 -8.56 -2.71
CA SER A 11 14.55 -8.04 -1.53
C SER A 11 14.16 -6.56 -1.71
N MET A 12 14.95 -5.80 -2.48
CA MET A 12 14.62 -4.45 -2.96
C MET A 12 13.44 -4.42 -3.92
N SER A 13 13.20 -5.47 -4.72
CA SER A 13 12.05 -5.55 -5.63
C SER A 13 10.73 -5.42 -4.89
N THR A 14 10.59 -6.10 -3.75
CA THR A 14 9.40 -6.01 -2.90
C THR A 14 9.24 -4.60 -2.32
N TRP A 15 10.32 -3.99 -1.82
CA TRP A 15 10.29 -2.61 -1.33
C TRP A 15 9.96 -1.59 -2.41
N MET A 16 10.47 -1.77 -3.62
CA MET A 16 10.17 -0.93 -4.79
C MET A 16 8.70 -1.05 -5.18
N LEU A 17 8.17 -2.28 -5.28
CA LEU A 17 6.75 -2.52 -5.54
C LEU A 17 5.88 -1.90 -4.43
N SER A 18 6.28 -2.05 -3.17
CA SER A 18 5.59 -1.44 -2.02
C SER A 18 5.64 0.09 -2.09
N ALA A 19 6.76 0.68 -2.52
CA ALA A 19 6.90 2.13 -2.66
C ALA A 19 6.01 2.68 -3.79
N LEU A 20 5.89 1.95 -4.91
CA LEU A 20 4.97 2.32 -5.99
C LEU A 20 3.52 2.27 -5.53
N VAL A 21 3.14 1.23 -4.79
CA VAL A 21 1.81 1.12 -4.18
C VAL A 21 1.59 2.24 -3.17
N ALA A 22 2.56 2.55 -2.30
CA ALA A 22 2.46 3.62 -1.33
C ALA A 22 2.28 4.99 -2.01
N GLY A 23 3.07 5.27 -3.05
CA GLY A 23 2.92 6.48 -3.87
C GLY A 23 1.54 6.55 -4.53
N GLY A 24 1.08 5.45 -5.12
CA GLY A 24 -0.25 5.34 -5.72
C GLY A 24 -1.36 5.65 -4.71
N LEU A 25 -1.32 5.00 -3.54
CA LEU A 25 -2.28 5.21 -2.45
C LEU A 25 -2.26 6.66 -1.94
N PHE A 26 -1.07 7.23 -1.72
CA PHE A 26 -0.93 8.60 -1.24
C PHE A 26 -1.56 9.60 -2.22
N PHE A 27 -1.22 9.51 -3.50
CA PHE A 27 -1.74 10.43 -4.51
C PHE A 27 -3.23 10.24 -4.78
N VAL A 28 -3.74 9.01 -4.76
CA VAL A 28 -5.19 8.76 -4.83
C VAL A 28 -5.88 9.37 -3.61
N MET A 29 -5.33 9.21 -2.41
CA MET A 29 -5.92 9.77 -1.19
C MET A 29 -5.98 11.30 -1.26
N VAL A 30 -4.88 11.95 -1.61
CA VAL A 30 -4.83 13.41 -1.81
C VAL A 30 -5.82 13.82 -2.90
N GLY A 31 -5.89 13.08 -4.01
CA GLY A 31 -6.81 13.36 -5.10
C GLY A 31 -8.28 13.28 -4.69
N VAL A 32 -8.69 12.20 -4.01
CA VAL A 32 -10.06 12.04 -3.49
C VAL A 32 -10.39 13.16 -2.51
N ARG A 33 -9.45 13.53 -1.64
CA ARG A 33 -9.63 14.62 -0.68
C ARG A 33 -9.87 15.96 -1.39
N GLU A 34 -9.03 16.34 -2.34
CA GLU A 34 -9.20 17.60 -3.09
C GLU A 34 -10.53 17.62 -3.87
N LEU A 35 -10.92 16.48 -4.46
CA LEU A 35 -12.21 16.36 -5.15
C LEU A 35 -13.41 16.52 -4.20
N ASN A 36 -13.32 16.01 -2.98
CA ASN A 36 -14.37 16.19 -1.96
C ASN A 36 -14.57 17.66 -1.56
N VAL A 37 -13.54 18.49 -1.67
CA VAL A 37 -13.60 19.95 -1.42
C VAL A 37 -13.87 20.75 -2.70
N ASN A 38 -14.25 20.07 -3.80
CA ASN A 38 -14.50 20.63 -5.13
C ASN A 38 -13.29 21.31 -5.80
N HIS A 39 -12.06 20.94 -5.43
CA HIS A 39 -10.86 21.38 -6.14
C HIS A 39 -10.55 20.44 -7.32
N SER A 40 -10.52 21.00 -8.53
CA SER A 40 -10.24 20.26 -9.77
C SER A 40 -8.82 19.67 -9.83
N ASP A 41 -7.88 20.22 -9.06
CA ASP A 41 -6.50 19.72 -8.94
C ASP A 41 -6.47 18.29 -8.40
N GLY A 42 -7.53 17.84 -7.72
CA GLY A 42 -7.72 16.45 -7.32
C GLY A 42 -7.62 15.45 -8.48
N LEU A 43 -8.05 15.82 -9.69
CA LEU A 43 -7.92 14.97 -10.89
C LEU A 43 -6.47 14.73 -11.29
N LEU A 44 -5.59 15.73 -11.12
CA LEU A 44 -4.15 15.59 -11.37
C LEU A 44 -3.56 14.56 -10.41
N TYR A 45 -3.86 14.66 -9.12
CA TYR A 45 -3.37 13.73 -8.11
C TYR A 45 -3.89 12.30 -8.34
N VAL A 46 -5.17 12.13 -8.70
CA VAL A 46 -5.70 10.81 -9.09
C VAL A 46 -4.95 10.27 -10.32
N THR A 47 -4.65 11.11 -11.32
CA THR A 47 -3.91 10.69 -12.52
C THR A 47 -2.48 10.25 -12.18
N ILE A 48 -1.80 10.97 -11.28
CA ILE A 48 -0.47 10.59 -10.78
C ILE A 48 -0.57 9.26 -10.02
N GLY A 49 -1.58 9.10 -9.17
CA GLY A 49 -1.83 7.83 -8.47
C GLY A 49 -2.04 6.66 -9.44
N ALA A 50 -2.81 6.86 -10.50
CA ALA A 50 -3.00 5.88 -11.56
C ALA A 50 -1.69 5.54 -12.29
N PHE A 51 -0.79 6.50 -12.51
CA PHE A 51 0.53 6.25 -13.07
C PHE A 51 1.39 5.34 -12.16
N PHE A 52 1.37 5.57 -10.85
CA PHE A 52 2.10 4.72 -9.89
C PHE A 52 1.54 3.28 -9.87
N PHE A 53 0.22 3.13 -9.83
CA PHE A 53 -0.40 1.80 -9.94
C PHE A 53 -0.12 1.14 -11.29
N GLY A 54 -0.21 1.89 -12.39
CA GLY A 54 0.11 1.38 -13.72
C GLY A 54 1.56 0.89 -13.82
N SER A 55 2.51 1.65 -13.27
CA SER A 55 3.92 1.27 -13.21
C SER A 55 4.14 0.02 -12.34
N HIS A 56 3.44 -0.06 -11.21
CA HIS A 56 3.43 -1.25 -10.36
C HIS A 56 2.94 -2.49 -11.11
N PHE A 57 1.79 -2.40 -11.79
CA PHE A 57 1.24 -3.52 -12.56
C PHE A 57 2.12 -3.89 -13.75
N TYR A 58 2.71 -2.92 -14.44
CA TYR A 58 3.65 -3.18 -15.53
C TYR A 58 4.86 -3.99 -15.05
N LEU A 59 5.48 -3.59 -13.94
CA LEU A 59 6.60 -4.31 -13.35
C LEU A 59 6.19 -5.69 -12.80
N LEU A 60 5.01 -5.79 -12.18
CA LEU A 60 4.48 -7.05 -11.68
C LEU A 60 4.29 -8.07 -12.82
N ASN A 61 3.69 -7.64 -13.93
CA ASN A 61 3.50 -8.48 -15.12
C ASN A 61 4.82 -8.82 -15.81
N GLY A 62 5.80 -7.92 -15.81
CA GLY A 62 7.15 -8.20 -16.33
C GLY A 62 7.95 -9.21 -15.50
N MET A 63 7.55 -9.48 -14.25
CA MET A 63 8.14 -10.53 -13.40
C MET A 63 7.42 -11.88 -13.53
N LEU A 64 6.22 -11.90 -14.11
CA LEU A 64 5.40 -13.10 -14.35
C LEU A 64 5.80 -13.74 -15.69
N ASP A 65 6.99 -14.34 -15.76
CA ASP A 65 7.32 -15.21 -16.90
C ASP A 65 7.04 -16.68 -16.57
N GLN A 66 6.35 -17.34 -17.49
CA GLN A 66 6.22 -18.80 -17.68
C GLN A 66 5.10 -19.65 -17.03
N ASN A 67 4.09 -19.10 -16.36
CA ASN A 67 2.84 -19.84 -16.14
C ASN A 67 1.65 -18.89 -16.30
N GLN A 68 0.97 -18.93 -17.44
CA GLN A 68 -0.27 -18.19 -17.67
C GLN A 68 -1.32 -18.66 -16.66
N ILE A 69 -1.43 -17.93 -15.54
CA ILE A 69 -2.44 -18.20 -14.53
C ILE A 69 -3.79 -17.83 -15.12
N THR A 70 -4.60 -18.84 -15.44
CA THR A 70 -5.96 -18.67 -15.96
C THR A 70 -6.79 -17.83 -14.99
N ALA A 71 -7.43 -16.77 -15.49
CA ALA A 71 -8.33 -15.94 -14.70
C ALA A 71 -9.39 -16.82 -14.01
N GLY A 72 -9.43 -16.79 -12.67
CA GLY A 72 -10.35 -17.60 -11.85
C GLY A 72 -9.78 -18.89 -11.25
N SER A 73 -8.49 -19.22 -11.44
CA SER A 73 -7.86 -20.35 -10.73
C SER A 73 -7.61 -20.04 -9.24
N SER A 74 -7.55 -21.08 -8.40
CA SER A 74 -7.20 -20.96 -6.97
C SER A 74 -5.80 -20.38 -6.74
N GLU A 75 -4.89 -20.58 -7.70
CA GLU A 75 -3.53 -20.06 -7.68
C GLU A 75 -3.50 -18.52 -7.79
N ASN A 76 -4.43 -17.93 -8.56
CA ASN A 76 -4.58 -16.49 -8.66
C ASN A 76 -5.01 -15.86 -7.32
N LEU A 77 -5.90 -16.52 -6.56
CA LEU A 77 -6.31 -16.04 -5.24
C LEU A 77 -5.14 -16.05 -4.25
N VAL A 78 -4.36 -17.13 -4.23
CA VAL A 78 -3.17 -17.24 -3.39
C VAL A 78 -2.14 -16.16 -3.75
N PHE A 79 -1.97 -15.85 -5.04
CA PHE A 79 -1.12 -14.75 -5.48
C PHE A 79 -1.59 -13.39 -4.95
N VAL A 80 -2.89 -13.10 -5.02
CA VAL A 80 -3.46 -11.84 -4.50
C VAL A 80 -3.26 -11.73 -2.98
N TRP A 81 -3.50 -12.80 -2.22
CA TRP A 81 -3.28 -12.79 -0.77
C TRP A 81 -1.80 -12.61 -0.40
N ASN A 82 -0.89 -13.22 -1.18
CA ASN A 82 0.55 -12.99 -1.05
C ASN A 82 0.92 -11.54 -1.35
N TRP A 83 0.35 -10.94 -2.40
CA TRP A 83 0.59 -9.55 -2.75
C TRP A 83 0.09 -8.58 -1.66
N LEU A 84 -1.10 -8.82 -1.11
CA LEU A 84 -1.67 -8.01 -0.03
C LEU A 84 -0.77 -7.99 1.20
N THR A 85 -0.19 -9.14 1.55
CA THR A 85 0.63 -9.26 2.76
C THR A 85 2.07 -8.83 2.55
N SER A 86 2.64 -9.11 1.38
CA SER A 86 4.08 -8.91 1.12
C SER A 86 4.42 -7.56 0.50
N VAL A 87 3.47 -6.92 -0.19
CA VAL A 87 3.68 -5.64 -0.90
C VAL A 87 2.76 -4.55 -0.34
N PHE A 88 1.47 -4.84 -0.26
CA PHE A 88 0.49 -3.84 0.13
C PHE A 88 0.57 -3.47 1.62
N ALA A 89 0.73 -4.45 2.52
CA ALA A 89 0.88 -4.16 3.95
C ALA A 89 2.12 -3.30 4.27
N PRO A 90 3.34 -3.59 3.74
CA PRO A 90 4.49 -2.70 3.93
C PRO A 90 4.27 -1.29 3.37
N ALA A 91 3.59 -1.15 2.23
CA ALA A 91 3.25 0.15 1.66
C ALA A 91 2.38 0.97 2.64
N LEU A 92 1.34 0.34 3.19
CA LEU A 92 0.44 0.98 4.15
C LEU A 92 1.13 1.35 5.46
N ILE A 93 1.99 0.47 5.98
CA ILE A 93 2.80 0.73 7.18
C ILE A 93 3.70 1.95 6.95
N ALA A 94 4.41 1.99 5.81
CA ALA A 94 5.27 3.10 5.45
C ALA A 94 4.48 4.42 5.39
N LEU A 95 3.28 4.42 4.80
CA LEU A 95 2.41 5.60 4.75
C LEU A 95 2.03 6.10 6.14
N PHE A 96 1.57 5.21 7.03
CA PHE A 96 1.24 5.58 8.40
C PHE A 96 2.43 6.19 9.15
N LEU A 97 3.63 5.61 8.99
CA LEU A 97 4.83 6.09 9.65
C LEU A 97 5.29 7.44 9.09
N LEU A 98 5.29 7.61 7.76
CA LEU A 98 5.71 8.86 7.11
C LEU A 98 4.73 10.00 7.41
N LEU A 99 3.43 9.74 7.27
CA LEU A 99 2.40 10.72 7.62
C LEU A 99 2.41 11.04 9.11
N GLY A 100 2.61 10.03 9.97
CA GLY A 100 2.77 10.23 11.40
C GLY A 100 3.96 11.14 11.73
N ALA A 101 5.13 10.85 11.15
CA ALA A 101 6.34 11.66 11.31
C ALA A 101 6.15 13.11 10.81
N TYR A 102 5.49 13.29 9.66
CA TYR A 102 5.14 14.60 9.13
C TYR A 102 4.27 15.41 10.11
N HIS A 103 3.29 14.77 10.75
CA HIS A 103 2.43 15.43 11.75
C HIS A 103 3.17 15.83 13.02
N PHE A 104 4.24 15.10 13.41
CA PHE A 104 5.13 15.55 14.48
C PHE A 104 5.85 16.85 14.10
N VAL A 105 6.34 16.96 12.86
CA VAL A 105 7.04 18.16 12.37
C VAL A 105 6.12 19.38 12.37
N ILE A 106 4.84 19.21 12.03
CA ILE A 106 3.84 20.30 12.01
C ILE A 106 3.21 20.52 13.39
N THR A 107 3.86 20.09 14.46
CA THR A 107 3.43 20.29 15.87
C THR A 107 2.07 19.68 16.23
N ARG A 108 1.49 18.83 15.36
CA ARG A 108 0.26 18.04 15.62
C ARG A 108 0.61 16.70 16.27
N VAL A 109 1.27 16.77 17.44
CA VAL A 109 1.86 15.62 18.14
C VAL A 109 0.86 14.48 18.40
N LYS A 110 -0.37 14.79 18.85
CA LYS A 110 -1.39 13.77 19.11
C LYS A 110 -1.77 12.99 17.84
N VAL A 111 -1.98 13.70 16.73
CA VAL A 111 -2.33 13.09 15.44
C VAL A 111 -1.18 12.25 14.91
N GLY A 112 0.05 12.76 15.00
CA GLY A 112 1.26 12.03 14.62
C GLY A 112 1.43 10.74 15.42
N LEU A 113 1.25 10.79 16.74
CA LEU A 113 1.40 9.62 17.62
C LEU A 113 0.35 8.56 17.34
N THR A 114 -0.92 8.94 17.14
CA THR A 114 -1.98 8.00 16.75
C THR A 114 -1.65 7.30 15.45
N ARG A 115 -1.18 8.03 14.44
CA ARG A 115 -0.82 7.46 13.12
C ARG A 115 0.36 6.49 13.21
N ILE A 116 1.40 6.83 13.98
CA ILE A 116 2.52 5.91 14.22
C ILE A 116 2.06 4.67 14.97
N PHE A 117 1.20 4.82 15.98
CA PHE A 117 0.67 3.68 16.75
C PHE A 117 -0.13 2.72 15.86
N PHE A 118 -1.03 3.24 15.01
CA PHE A 118 -1.76 2.41 14.04
C PHE A 118 -0.85 1.80 12.97
N GLY A 119 0.18 2.52 12.54
CA GLY A 119 1.19 2.01 11.61
C GLY A 119 2.03 0.88 12.20
N LEU A 120 2.36 0.93 13.49
CA LEU A 120 3.14 -0.09 14.20
C LEU A 120 2.29 -1.27 14.69
N SER A 121 0.98 -1.09 14.86
CA SER A 121 0.10 -2.17 15.28
C SER A 121 -0.11 -3.21 14.17
N LEU A 122 -0.21 -2.79 12.90
CA LEU A 122 -0.32 -3.70 11.76
C LEU A 122 0.84 -4.73 11.67
N PRO A 123 2.13 -4.33 11.66
CA PRO A 123 3.23 -5.28 11.65
C PRO A 123 3.27 -6.11 12.93
N ALA A 124 2.89 -5.54 14.08
CA ALA A 124 2.80 -6.31 15.33
C ALA A 124 1.76 -7.43 15.24
N PHE A 125 0.57 -7.17 14.67
CA PHE A 125 -0.46 -8.19 14.45
C PHE A 125 -0.02 -9.23 13.41
N LEU A 126 0.56 -8.79 12.29
CA LEU A 126 1.07 -9.71 11.26
C LEU A 126 2.19 -10.61 11.80
N TYR A 127 3.07 -10.06 12.65
CA TYR A 127 4.13 -10.81 13.31
C TYR A 127 3.60 -11.75 14.39
N TRP A 128 2.64 -11.30 15.21
CA TRP A 128 2.03 -12.10 16.28
C TRP A 128 1.23 -13.29 15.74
N LEU A 129 0.51 -13.10 14.64
CA LEU A 129 -0.10 -14.21 13.89
C LEU A 129 0.96 -15.22 13.42
N GLY A 130 2.18 -14.77 13.15
CA GLY A 130 3.31 -15.65 12.82
C GLY A 130 3.13 -16.38 11.50
N ALA A 131 4.08 -17.28 11.18
CA ALA A 131 4.07 -18.00 9.90
C ALA A 131 2.97 -19.07 9.79
N THR A 132 2.39 -19.50 10.90
CA THR A 132 1.44 -20.63 10.98
C THR A 132 0.01 -20.27 10.58
N TRP A 133 -0.35 -18.99 10.65
CA TRP A 133 -1.67 -18.53 10.23
C TRP A 133 -1.76 -18.37 8.71
N SER A 134 -2.94 -18.74 8.20
CA SER A 134 -3.26 -18.71 6.78
C SER A 134 -3.15 -17.29 6.20
N ILE A 135 -2.74 -17.21 4.94
CA ILE A 135 -2.36 -15.96 4.28
C ILE A 135 -3.55 -15.08 3.91
N ASP A 136 -4.70 -15.70 3.69
CA ASP A 136 -6.00 -15.04 3.53
C ASP A 136 -6.34 -14.18 4.75
N ILE A 137 -6.20 -14.70 5.98
CA ILE A 137 -6.51 -13.97 7.22
C ILE A 137 -5.61 -12.73 7.35
N LYS A 138 -4.32 -12.86 7.03
CA LYS A 138 -3.37 -11.74 7.03
C LYS A 138 -3.71 -10.70 5.95
N GLY A 139 -4.13 -11.15 4.78
CA GLY A 139 -4.59 -10.27 3.69
C GLY A 139 -5.85 -9.49 4.08
N ILE A 140 -6.85 -10.17 4.66
CA ILE A 140 -8.08 -9.55 5.18
C ILE A 140 -7.75 -8.49 6.24
N LEU A 141 -6.85 -8.78 7.18
CA LEU A 141 -6.40 -7.80 8.17
C LEU A 141 -5.81 -6.56 7.53
N THR A 142 -5.02 -6.73 6.47
CA THR A 142 -4.41 -5.61 5.73
C THR A 142 -5.47 -4.74 5.04
N LEU A 143 -6.50 -5.37 4.46
CA LEU A 143 -7.63 -4.65 3.87
C LEU A 143 -8.41 -3.85 4.93
N LEU A 144 -8.66 -4.43 6.11
CA LEU A 144 -9.31 -3.72 7.20
C LEU A 144 -8.52 -2.48 7.64
N TRP A 145 -7.19 -2.58 7.76
CA TRP A 145 -6.34 -1.44 8.08
C TRP A 145 -6.37 -0.35 7.00
N THR A 146 -6.56 -0.74 5.75
CA THR A 146 -6.68 0.20 4.63
C THR A 146 -7.99 0.98 4.71
N LEU A 147 -9.10 0.30 5.01
CA LEU A 147 -10.39 0.96 5.22
C LEU A 147 -10.31 1.96 6.37
N ILE A 148 -9.76 1.53 7.51
CA ILE A 148 -9.55 2.42 8.67
C ILE A 148 -8.68 3.62 8.29
N TRP A 149 -7.63 3.41 7.48
CA TRP A 149 -6.78 4.50 7.02
C TRP A 149 -7.55 5.53 6.19
N PHE A 150 -8.32 5.08 5.20
CA PHE A 150 -9.13 5.97 4.37
C PHE A 150 -10.18 6.73 5.19
N ASP A 151 -10.90 6.04 6.08
CA ASP A 151 -11.93 6.66 6.92
C ASP A 151 -11.30 7.75 7.80
N VAL A 152 -10.21 7.44 8.51
CA VAL A 152 -9.53 8.41 9.38
C VAL A 152 -8.99 9.61 8.59
N GLU A 153 -8.42 9.38 7.40
CA GLU A 153 -7.79 10.45 6.61
C GLU A 153 -8.83 11.34 5.90
N LEU A 154 -10.02 10.80 5.59
CA LEU A 154 -11.14 11.55 5.03
C LEU A 154 -11.98 12.27 6.09
N GLU A 155 -12.19 11.67 7.27
CA GLU A 155 -12.99 12.25 8.34
C GLU A 155 -12.26 13.36 9.11
N ALA A 156 -10.93 13.28 9.25
CA ALA A 156 -10.14 14.23 10.04
C ALA A 156 -10.22 15.70 9.57
N GLU A 157 -10.89 16.00 8.46
CA GLU A 157 -11.04 17.36 7.92
C GLU A 157 -12.46 17.76 7.50
N THR A 158 -13.47 16.92 7.74
CA THR A 158 -14.88 17.36 7.66
C THR A 158 -15.41 17.94 8.99
N ALA A 159 -14.58 17.90 10.04
CA ALA A 159 -14.85 18.44 11.38
C ALA A 159 -13.97 19.67 11.69
#